data_AF-A0A928W494-F1
#
_entry.id   AF-A0A928W494-F1
#
_cell.length_a   1.000
_cell.length_b   1.000
_cell.length_c   1.000
_cell.angle_alpha   90.00
_cell.angle_beta   90.00
_cell.angle_gamma   90.00
#
_symmetry.space_group_name_H-M   'P 1'
#
loop_
_entity.id
_entity.type
_entity.pdbx_description
1 polymer ?
#
loop_
_entity_poly.entity_id
_entity_poly.type
_entity_poly.pdbx_seq_one_letter_code
_entity_poly.pdbx_strand_id
1 'polypeptide(L)'
;MTFADDFATDEMGLEEDYPSVLGITFTPMVTGIAIAVAGITLAVYGYIKYVNPAKETYQQAVTQKQELQQQLNGIKSGDLQLKLAQLQADLAEKQVLKSRVISMFTSEDDLETLLIDLNRFIAANQAELIQYQPDSNVNVVSDASLGSGVQGKLKRKGISLTFEGTFNETKQILQDLERLQPLLMVQSISSTVTEKPTALLTGNRNEIVPQKQAELKTQIKLDAVLPMSQAELEKAKKADEQAEQAERQSRRKSRNK
;
A
#
# COMPACT_ATOMS: atom_id res chain seq x y z
N MET A 1 69.08 -90.81 7.65
CA MET A 1 68.87 -90.52 9.08
C MET A 1 69.55 -89.19 9.37
N THR A 2 68.77 -88.20 9.85
CA THR A 2 69.03 -87.25 10.97
C THR A 2 70.49 -86.80 11.23
N PHE A 3 70.82 -85.53 11.48
CA PHE A 3 70.30 -84.65 12.54
C PHE A 3 70.64 -83.17 12.26
N ALA A 4 69.81 -82.28 12.83
CA ALA A 4 70.06 -80.86 13.05
C ALA A 4 71.12 -80.65 14.14
N ASP A 5 71.84 -79.52 14.12
CA ASP A 5 71.76 -78.42 15.12
C ASP A 5 73.06 -77.60 15.15
N ASP A 6 72.89 -76.33 15.54
CA ASP A 6 73.87 -75.47 16.22
C ASP A 6 75.02 -74.80 15.44
N PHE A 7 74.81 -73.53 15.07
CA PHE A 7 75.84 -72.49 15.26
C PHE A 7 75.20 -71.20 15.75
N ALA A 8 75.41 -70.97 17.04
CA ALA A 8 75.13 -69.75 17.78
C ALA A 8 75.86 -68.52 17.22
N THR A 9 75.08 -67.44 17.10
CA THR A 9 75.30 -66.06 17.57
C THR A 9 76.73 -65.62 17.91
N ASP A 10 77.22 -64.64 17.15
CA ASP A 10 78.20 -63.66 17.63
C ASP A 10 77.58 -62.26 17.44
N GLU A 11 77.24 -61.62 18.55
CA GLU A 11 76.85 -60.22 18.59
C GLU A 11 78.09 -59.33 18.55
N MET A 12 78.14 -58.39 17.60
CA MET A 12 79.10 -57.30 17.57
C MET A 12 78.33 -56.00 17.31
N GLY A 13 78.29 -55.14 18.32
CA GLY A 13 77.43 -53.98 18.38
C GLY A 13 77.79 -52.82 17.44
N LEU A 14 76.83 -51.92 17.27
CA LEU A 14 77.05 -50.53 16.94
C LEU A 14 76.22 -49.69 17.91
N GLU A 15 76.91 -48.87 18.71
CA GLU A 15 76.32 -47.84 19.55
C GLU A 15 75.54 -46.85 18.68
N GLU A 16 74.22 -46.81 18.85
CA GLU A 16 73.39 -45.72 18.37
C GLU A 16 72.88 -44.96 19.60
N ASP A 17 73.40 -43.76 19.81
CA ASP A 17 72.97 -42.84 20.86
C ASP A 17 71.56 -42.34 20.53
N TYR A 18 70.55 -43.09 21.00
CA TYR A 18 69.16 -42.75 20.75
C TYR A 18 68.71 -41.62 21.68
N PRO A 19 68.11 -40.54 21.15
CA PRO A 19 67.61 -39.48 21.99
C PRO A 19 66.55 -40.04 22.95
N SER A 20 66.54 -39.57 24.19
CA SER A 20 65.52 -39.91 25.18
C SER A 20 64.72 -38.65 25.52
N VAL A 21 63.39 -38.71 25.38
CA VAL A 21 62.48 -37.65 25.82
C VAL A 21 61.44 -38.31 26.72
N LEU A 22 61.17 -37.73 27.89
CA LEU A 22 60.21 -38.26 28.87
C LEU A 22 60.49 -39.70 29.35
N GLY A 23 61.77 -40.09 29.49
CA GLY A 23 62.17 -41.39 30.07
C GLY A 23 62.01 -42.61 29.16
N ILE A 24 61.71 -42.39 27.88
CA ILE A 24 61.60 -43.44 26.85
C ILE A 24 62.77 -43.31 25.88
N THR A 25 63.50 -44.42 25.66
CA THR A 25 64.59 -44.49 24.67
C THR A 25 63.99 -44.74 23.28
N PHE A 26 64.23 -43.84 22.33
CA PHE A 26 63.67 -43.92 20.98
C PHE A 26 64.38 -44.96 20.10
N THR A 27 64.21 -46.24 20.43
CA THR A 27 64.65 -47.35 19.57
C THR A 27 63.74 -47.46 18.33
N PRO A 28 64.22 -48.05 17.21
CA PRO A 28 63.41 -48.26 16.00
C PRO A 28 62.08 -48.97 16.27
N MET A 29 62.04 -49.87 17.26
CA MET A 29 60.83 -50.59 17.66
C MET A 29 59.84 -49.72 18.44
N VAL A 30 60.31 -48.94 19.42
CA VAL A 30 59.43 -48.08 20.25
C VAL A 30 58.92 -46.87 19.45
N THR A 31 59.77 -46.28 18.59
CA THR A 31 59.35 -45.23 17.65
C THR A 31 58.32 -45.75 16.64
N GLY A 32 58.49 -46.98 16.13
CA GLY A 32 57.50 -47.63 15.26
C GLY A 32 56.14 -47.81 15.92
N ILE A 33 56.10 -48.28 17.17
CA ILE A 33 54.85 -48.42 17.94
C ILE A 33 54.23 -47.04 18.22
N ALA A 34 55.03 -46.04 18.59
CA ALA A 34 54.55 -44.68 18.83
C ALA A 34 53.92 -44.06 17.56
N ILE A 35 54.54 -44.25 16.39
CA ILE A 35 54.01 -43.81 15.10
C ILE A 35 52.70 -44.55 14.75
N ALA A 36 52.63 -45.87 15.01
CA ALA A 36 51.43 -46.66 14.77
C ALA A 36 50.24 -46.17 15.63
N VAL A 37 50.47 -45.91 16.92
CA VAL A 37 49.45 -45.37 17.83
C VAL A 37 49.05 -43.95 17.43
N ALA A 38 50.02 -43.10 17.05
CA ALA A 38 49.75 -41.76 16.55
C ALA A 38 48.94 -41.78 15.24
N GLY A 39 49.23 -42.72 14.33
CA GLY A 39 48.48 -42.89 13.08
C GLY A 39 47.03 -43.30 13.31
N ILE A 40 46.78 -44.25 14.21
CA ILE A 40 45.42 -44.70 14.55
C ILE A 40 44.62 -43.58 15.22
N THR A 41 45.23 -42.85 16.18
CA THR A 41 44.57 -41.74 16.85
C THR A 41 44.23 -40.60 15.89
N LEU A 42 45.14 -40.26 14.95
CA LEU A 42 44.86 -39.29 13.88
C LEU A 42 43.76 -39.76 12.93
N ALA A 43 43.72 -41.05 12.58
CA ALA A 43 42.69 -41.62 11.73
C ALA A 43 41.30 -41.59 12.39
N VAL A 44 41.22 -41.97 13.68
CA VAL A 44 39.98 -41.91 14.46
C VAL A 44 39.52 -40.45 14.61
N TYR A 45 40.43 -39.53 14.93
CA TYR A 45 40.12 -38.10 15.02
C TYR A 45 39.63 -37.53 13.68
N GLY A 46 40.29 -37.89 12.58
CA GLY A 46 39.89 -37.50 11.22
C GLY A 46 38.51 -38.03 10.85
N TYR A 47 38.21 -39.28 11.18
CA TYR A 47 36.90 -39.88 10.93
C TYR A 47 35.78 -39.14 11.69
N ILE A 48 35.99 -38.86 12.99
CA ILE A 48 35.01 -38.16 13.82
C ILE A 48 34.80 -36.72 13.34
N LYS A 49 35.88 -36.02 12.96
CA LYS A 49 35.81 -34.60 12.59
C LYS A 49 35.31 -34.35 11.17
N TYR A 50 35.59 -35.24 10.21
CA TYR A 50 35.26 -35.00 8.80
C TYR A 50 34.15 -35.89 8.25
N VAL A 51 34.00 -37.14 8.72
CA VAL A 51 33.02 -38.09 8.16
C VAL A 51 31.67 -38.01 8.86
N ASN A 52 31.63 -37.85 10.19
CA ASN A 52 30.37 -37.67 10.91
C ASN A 52 29.55 -36.46 10.45
N PRO A 53 30.11 -35.23 10.32
CA PRO A 53 29.32 -34.08 9.86
C PRO A 53 28.84 -34.23 8.40
N ALA A 54 29.54 -35.00 7.57
CA ALA A 54 29.13 -35.28 6.20
C ALA A 54 27.87 -36.17 6.11
N LYS A 55 27.65 -37.07 7.09
CA LYS A 55 26.44 -37.89 7.16
C LYS A 55 25.23 -37.09 7.64
N GLU A 56 25.45 -36.21 8.63
CA GLU A 56 24.39 -35.37 9.21
C GLU A 56 23.90 -34.33 8.20
N THR A 57 24.80 -33.70 7.45
CA THR A 57 24.45 -32.77 6.36
C THR A 57 23.72 -33.46 5.21
N TYR A 58 24.07 -34.70 4.86
CA TYR A 58 23.35 -35.48 3.83
C TYR A 58 21.92 -35.83 4.28
N GLN A 59 21.74 -36.29 5.52
CA GLN A 59 20.41 -36.60 6.06
C GLN A 59 19.53 -35.35 6.18
N GLN A 60 20.08 -34.24 6.67
CA GLN A 60 19.37 -32.96 6.71
C GLN A 60 18.97 -32.47 5.30
N ALA A 61 19.84 -32.63 4.30
CA ALA A 61 19.52 -32.25 2.92
C ALA A 61 18.42 -33.13 2.29
N VAL A 62 18.35 -34.42 2.63
CA VAL A 62 17.27 -35.32 2.18
C VAL A 62 15.94 -34.95 2.85
N THR A 63 15.93 -34.72 4.16
CA THR A 63 14.73 -34.31 4.90
C THR A 63 14.21 -32.95 4.42
N GLN A 64 15.09 -31.96 4.23
CA GLN A 64 14.70 -30.65 3.71
C GLN A 64 14.13 -30.73 2.30
N LYS A 65 14.66 -31.59 1.42
CA LYS A 65 14.09 -31.80 0.08
C LYS A 65 12.69 -32.43 0.14
N GLN A 66 12.48 -33.36 1.06
CA GLN A 66 11.20 -34.04 1.25
C GLN A 66 10.14 -33.09 1.84
N GLU A 67 10.52 -32.26 2.82
CA GLU A 67 9.68 -31.18 3.34
C GLU A 67 9.36 -30.13 2.27
N LEU A 68 10.34 -29.68 1.48
CA LEU A 68 10.10 -28.75 0.37
C LEU A 68 9.19 -29.36 -0.70
N GLN A 69 9.34 -30.65 -1.01
CA GLN A 69 8.44 -31.35 -1.95
C GLN A 69 7.02 -31.48 -1.40
N GLN A 70 6.86 -31.74 -0.10
CA GLN A 70 5.55 -31.77 0.55
C GLN A 70 4.90 -30.38 0.62
N GLN A 71 5.66 -29.33 0.91
CA GLN A 71 5.19 -27.95 0.86
C GLN A 71 4.80 -27.53 -0.58
N LEU A 72 5.58 -27.91 -1.59
CA LEU A 72 5.24 -27.67 -3.00
C LEU A 72 3.97 -28.43 -3.43
N ASN A 73 3.77 -29.66 -2.96
CA ASN A 73 2.57 -30.44 -3.25
C ASN A 73 1.32 -29.92 -2.51
N GLY A 74 1.48 -29.38 -1.30
CA GLY A 74 0.40 -28.69 -0.56
C GLY A 74 -0.03 -27.38 -1.23
N ILE A 75 0.92 -26.64 -1.82
CA ILE A 75 0.66 -25.39 -2.55
C ILE A 75 0.02 -25.65 -3.93
N LYS A 76 0.34 -26.76 -4.61
CA LYS A 76 0.00 -26.93 -6.03
C LYS A 76 -1.45 -27.28 -6.38
N SER A 77 -2.27 -27.80 -5.47
CA SER A 77 -3.51 -28.49 -5.92
C SER A 77 -4.82 -28.05 -5.27
N GLY A 78 -4.83 -27.66 -3.98
CA GLY A 78 -6.07 -27.30 -3.27
C GLY A 78 -6.10 -25.86 -2.78
N ASP A 79 -5.04 -25.44 -2.10
CA ASP A 79 -5.00 -24.12 -1.44
C ASP A 79 -4.82 -22.97 -2.44
N LEU A 80 -4.00 -23.14 -3.49
CA LEU A 80 -3.83 -22.10 -4.51
C LEU A 80 -5.11 -21.85 -5.29
N GLN A 81 -5.88 -22.88 -5.63
CA GLN A 81 -7.16 -22.69 -6.35
C GLN A 81 -8.21 -22.01 -5.47
N LEU A 82 -8.31 -22.40 -4.20
CA LEU A 82 -9.19 -21.73 -3.24
C LEU A 82 -8.76 -20.28 -2.99
N LYS A 83 -7.46 -20.01 -2.87
CA LYS A 83 -6.93 -18.67 -2.68
C LYS A 83 -7.08 -17.82 -3.95
N LEU A 84 -6.97 -18.41 -5.14
CA LEU A 84 -7.21 -17.74 -6.42
C LEU A 84 -8.71 -17.45 -6.59
N ALA A 85 -9.59 -18.38 -6.22
CA ALA A 85 -11.04 -18.16 -6.19
C ALA A 85 -11.44 -17.07 -5.17
N GLN A 86 -10.83 -17.07 -3.97
CA GLN A 86 -11.02 -16.02 -2.96
C GLN A 86 -10.49 -14.66 -3.45
N LEU A 87 -9.31 -14.62 -4.06
CA LEU A 87 -8.74 -13.41 -4.65
C LEU A 87 -9.60 -12.89 -5.81
N GLN A 88 -10.15 -13.77 -6.65
CA GLN A 88 -11.07 -13.39 -7.72
C GLN A 88 -12.40 -12.87 -7.16
N ALA A 89 -12.93 -13.50 -6.11
CA ALA A 89 -14.15 -13.05 -5.43
C ALA A 89 -13.94 -11.69 -4.76
N ASP A 90 -12.84 -11.50 -4.02
CA ASP A 90 -12.45 -10.23 -3.39
C ASP A 90 -12.20 -9.12 -4.43
N LEU A 91 -11.58 -9.46 -5.56
CA LEU A 91 -11.39 -8.52 -6.67
C LEU A 91 -12.75 -8.12 -7.26
N ALA A 92 -13.64 -9.07 -7.53
CA ALA A 92 -14.97 -8.80 -8.06
C ALA A 92 -15.79 -7.93 -7.08
N GLU A 93 -15.76 -8.24 -5.78
CA GLU A 93 -16.40 -7.45 -4.74
C GLU A 93 -15.85 -6.02 -4.70
N LYS A 94 -14.53 -5.86 -4.70
CA LYS A 94 -13.86 -4.55 -4.74
C LYS A 94 -14.16 -3.77 -6.01
N GLN A 95 -14.31 -4.44 -7.15
CA GLN A 95 -14.72 -3.79 -8.40
C GLN A 95 -16.16 -3.27 -8.32
N VAL A 96 -17.08 -4.03 -7.73
CA VAL A 96 -18.47 -3.61 -7.52
C VAL A 96 -18.56 -2.45 -6.52
N LEU A 97 -17.80 -2.51 -5.42
CA LEU A 97 -17.71 -1.41 -4.47
C LEU A 97 -17.13 -0.16 -5.13
N LYS A 98 -16.06 -0.31 -5.91
CA LYS A 98 -15.46 0.77 -6.69
C LYS A 98 -16.46 1.37 -7.69
N SER A 99 -17.20 0.56 -8.44
CA SER A 99 -18.18 1.07 -9.41
C SER A 99 -19.33 1.78 -8.72
N ARG A 100 -19.80 1.27 -7.57
CA ARG A 100 -20.83 1.93 -6.75
C ARG A 100 -20.35 3.29 -6.23
N VAL A 101 -19.11 3.35 -5.75
CA VAL A 101 -18.50 4.61 -5.30
C VAL A 101 -18.32 5.56 -6.48
N ILE A 102 -17.84 5.09 -7.64
CA ILE A 102 -17.72 5.90 -8.86
C ILE A 102 -19.09 6.44 -9.32
N SER A 103 -20.15 5.64 -9.23
CA SER A 103 -21.51 6.09 -9.58
C SER A 103 -22.10 7.12 -8.63
N MET A 104 -21.49 7.33 -7.46
CA MET A 104 -21.86 8.44 -6.55
C MET A 104 -21.14 9.74 -6.90
N PHE A 105 -20.15 9.71 -7.81
CA PHE A 105 -19.54 10.94 -8.30
C PHE A 105 -20.29 11.47 -9.52
N THR A 106 -20.24 12.80 -9.64
CA THR A 106 -20.75 13.57 -10.77
C THR A 106 -20.14 13.11 -12.09
N SER A 107 -20.97 12.87 -13.10
CA SER A 107 -20.51 12.73 -14.49
C SER A 107 -20.36 14.09 -15.17
N GLU A 108 -19.66 14.16 -16.30
CA GLU A 108 -19.54 15.40 -17.06
C GLU A 108 -20.90 15.85 -17.61
N ASP A 109 -21.79 14.91 -17.95
CA ASP A 109 -23.15 15.21 -18.42
C ASP A 109 -23.99 15.86 -17.32
N ASP A 110 -23.87 15.41 -16.06
CA ASP A 110 -24.58 15.99 -14.92
C ASP A 110 -24.13 17.44 -14.65
N LEU A 111 -22.87 17.78 -14.93
CA LEU A 111 -22.38 19.16 -14.83
C LEU A 111 -23.03 20.10 -15.84
N GLU A 112 -23.36 19.60 -17.03
CA GLU A 112 -23.99 20.39 -18.08
C GLU A 112 -25.43 20.75 -17.72
N THR A 113 -26.15 19.85 -17.04
CA THR A 113 -27.52 20.11 -16.57
C THR A 113 -27.58 20.73 -15.19
N LEU A 114 -26.46 20.82 -14.47
CA LEU A 114 -26.42 21.25 -13.07
C LEU A 114 -27.07 22.62 -12.84
N LEU A 115 -26.90 23.59 -13.74
CA LEU A 115 -27.61 24.88 -13.64
C LEU A 115 -29.13 24.68 -13.65
N ILE A 116 -29.63 23.84 -14.57
CA ILE A 116 -31.06 23.57 -14.72
C ILE A 116 -31.59 22.89 -13.46
N ASP A 117 -30.85 21.92 -12.93
CA ASP A 117 -31.21 21.20 -11.72
C ASP A 117 -31.23 22.15 -10.52
N LEU A 118 -30.14 22.90 -10.28
CA LEU A 118 -30.06 23.88 -9.19
C LEU A 118 -31.17 24.93 -9.26
N ASN A 119 -31.46 25.45 -10.45
CA ASN A 119 -32.55 26.40 -10.64
C ASN A 119 -33.92 25.76 -10.31
N ARG A 120 -34.15 24.50 -10.71
CA ARG A 120 -35.38 23.77 -10.36
C ARG A 120 -35.51 23.56 -8.85
N PHE A 121 -34.41 23.21 -8.15
CA PHE A 121 -34.43 23.02 -6.70
C PHE A 121 -34.70 24.33 -5.93
N ILE A 122 -34.07 25.42 -6.35
CA ILE A 122 -34.28 26.74 -5.75
C ILE A 122 -35.72 27.21 -5.97
N ALA A 123 -36.22 27.09 -7.20
CA ALA A 123 -37.60 27.46 -7.53
C ALA A 123 -38.66 26.57 -6.85
N ALA A 124 -38.41 25.26 -6.73
CA ALA A 124 -39.31 24.35 -6.01
C ALA A 124 -39.45 24.71 -4.53
N ASN A 125 -38.42 25.33 -3.96
CA ASN A 125 -38.42 25.86 -2.61
C ASN A 125 -38.84 27.34 -2.53
N GLN A 126 -39.51 27.87 -3.56
CA GLN A 126 -40.07 29.24 -3.61
C GLN A 126 -39.03 30.36 -3.48
N ALA A 127 -37.74 30.06 -3.70
CA ALA A 127 -36.68 31.05 -3.75
C ALA A 127 -36.35 31.45 -5.19
N GLU A 128 -35.63 32.55 -5.36
CA GLU A 128 -35.19 33.06 -6.66
C GLU A 128 -33.68 32.91 -6.83
N LEU A 129 -33.26 32.26 -7.92
CA LEU A 129 -31.85 32.20 -8.30
C LEU A 129 -31.45 33.52 -8.98
N ILE A 130 -30.58 34.29 -8.31
CA ILE A 130 -30.12 35.59 -8.78
C ILE A 130 -28.88 35.46 -9.67
N GLN A 131 -27.96 34.57 -9.31
CA GLN A 131 -26.69 34.42 -10.03
C GLN A 131 -26.20 32.98 -10.00
N TYR A 132 -25.73 32.51 -11.15
CA TYR A 132 -24.97 31.27 -11.30
C TYR A 132 -23.70 31.57 -12.09
N GLN A 133 -22.54 31.24 -11.51
CA GLN A 133 -21.25 31.48 -12.13
C GLN A 133 -20.34 30.26 -11.94
N PRO A 134 -20.24 29.38 -12.96
CA PRO A 134 -19.32 28.26 -12.93
C PRO A 134 -17.90 28.72 -13.27
N ASP A 135 -16.91 28.05 -12.72
CA ASP A 135 -15.53 28.22 -13.13
C ASP A 135 -15.34 27.80 -14.60
N SER A 136 -14.47 28.52 -15.30
CA SER A 136 -14.21 28.27 -16.72
C SER A 136 -13.54 26.92 -16.98
N ASN A 137 -12.75 26.42 -16.02
CA ASN A 137 -11.96 25.21 -16.16
C ASN A 137 -12.29 24.20 -15.07
N VAL A 138 -12.19 22.92 -15.43
CA VAL A 138 -12.20 21.80 -14.50
C VAL A 138 -10.76 21.55 -14.07
N ASN A 139 -10.48 21.58 -12.77
CA ASN A 139 -9.13 21.46 -12.22
C ASN A 139 -8.92 20.08 -11.60
N VAL A 140 -7.75 19.48 -11.83
CA VAL A 140 -7.36 18.24 -11.17
C VAL A 140 -7.05 18.53 -9.70
N VAL A 141 -7.56 17.69 -8.80
CA VAL A 141 -7.26 17.76 -7.36
C VAL A 141 -5.88 17.16 -7.14
N SER A 142 -4.85 18.00 -7.21
CA SER A 142 -3.45 17.60 -6.98
C SER A 142 -2.99 17.82 -5.55
N ASP A 143 -3.83 18.41 -4.70
CA ASP A 143 -3.54 18.71 -3.31
C ASP A 143 -4.18 17.67 -2.36
N ALA A 144 -3.77 17.66 -1.09
CA ALA A 144 -4.25 16.70 -0.09
C ALA A 144 -5.57 17.09 0.60
N SER A 145 -6.30 18.11 0.12
CA SER A 145 -7.56 18.60 0.75
C SER A 145 -8.65 17.54 0.85
N LEU A 146 -8.70 16.60 -0.10
CA LEU A 146 -9.66 15.48 -0.11
C LEU A 146 -9.04 14.17 0.39
N GLY A 147 -7.82 14.22 0.93
CA GLY A 147 -7.03 13.07 1.36
C GLY A 147 -6.02 12.59 0.31
N SER A 148 -4.89 12.06 0.79
CA SER A 148 -3.78 11.60 -0.06
C SER A 148 -4.14 10.45 -1.00
N GLY A 149 -5.14 9.63 -0.64
CA GLY A 149 -5.56 8.47 -1.43
C GLY A 149 -6.22 8.82 -2.77
N VAL A 150 -6.74 10.04 -2.91
CA VAL A 150 -7.48 10.52 -4.09
C VAL A 150 -6.75 11.63 -4.87
N GLN A 151 -5.55 11.99 -4.42
CA GLN A 151 -4.70 12.98 -5.08
C GLN A 151 -4.39 12.55 -6.52
N GLY A 152 -4.62 13.46 -7.48
CA GLY A 152 -4.44 13.21 -8.90
C GLY A 152 -5.45 12.23 -9.51
N LYS A 153 -6.55 11.91 -8.80
CA LYS A 153 -7.59 10.98 -9.28
C LYS A 153 -8.96 11.62 -9.40
N LEU A 154 -9.13 12.83 -8.87
CA LEU A 154 -10.37 13.58 -8.90
C LEU A 154 -10.17 14.90 -9.64
N LYS A 155 -11.25 15.39 -10.21
CA LYS A 155 -11.38 16.73 -10.79
C LYS A 155 -12.41 17.52 -9.97
N ARG A 156 -12.27 18.84 -9.92
CA ARG A 156 -13.24 19.75 -9.30
C ARG A 156 -13.61 20.85 -10.29
N LYS A 157 -14.88 21.26 -10.27
CA LYS A 157 -15.36 22.47 -10.93
C LYS A 157 -16.04 23.36 -9.91
N GLY A 158 -15.48 24.55 -9.68
CA GLY A 158 -16.05 25.52 -8.76
C GLY A 158 -17.30 26.17 -9.34
N ILE A 159 -18.27 26.47 -8.49
CA ILE A 159 -19.54 27.08 -8.84
C ILE A 159 -19.91 28.08 -7.75
N SER A 160 -20.14 29.34 -8.15
CA SER A 160 -20.67 30.37 -7.28
C SER A 160 -22.15 30.59 -7.56
N LEU A 161 -22.96 30.57 -6.50
CA LEU A 161 -24.41 30.70 -6.54
C LEU A 161 -24.84 31.85 -5.64
N THR A 162 -25.83 32.62 -6.09
CA THR A 162 -26.53 33.61 -5.27
C THR A 162 -28.02 33.44 -5.46
N PHE A 163 -28.76 33.29 -4.37
CA PHE A 163 -30.22 33.20 -4.41
C PHE A 163 -30.85 34.01 -3.27
N GLU A 164 -32.12 34.35 -3.44
CA GLU A 164 -32.93 35.11 -2.47
C GLU A 164 -34.14 34.30 -2.03
N GLY A 165 -34.38 34.27 -0.71
CA GLY A 165 -35.51 33.57 -0.11
C GLY A 165 -35.57 33.76 1.39
N THR A 166 -36.62 33.28 2.03
CA THR A 166 -36.76 33.30 3.49
C THR A 166 -35.79 32.34 4.17
N PHE A 167 -35.70 32.42 5.51
CA PHE A 167 -34.89 31.49 6.29
C PHE A 167 -35.29 30.02 6.09
N ASN A 168 -36.61 29.74 6.05
CA ASN A 168 -37.10 28.37 5.91
C ASN A 168 -36.81 27.82 4.52
N GLU A 169 -37.01 28.63 3.47
CA GLU A 169 -36.73 28.26 2.08
C GLU A 169 -35.22 28.03 1.88
N THR A 170 -34.38 28.93 2.41
CA THR A 170 -32.92 28.77 2.38
C THR A 170 -32.50 27.47 3.07
N LYS A 171 -33.08 27.14 4.22
CA LYS A 171 -32.79 25.89 4.94
C LYS A 171 -33.18 24.67 4.10
N GLN A 172 -34.37 24.66 3.49
CA GLN A 172 -34.79 23.54 2.65
C GLN A 172 -33.89 23.40 1.41
N ILE A 173 -33.51 24.50 0.77
CA ILE A 173 -32.59 24.51 -0.37
C ILE A 173 -31.25 23.88 0.01
N LEU A 174 -30.67 24.25 1.16
CA LEU A 174 -29.42 23.65 1.63
C LEU A 174 -29.57 22.13 1.87
N GLN A 175 -30.68 21.71 2.47
CA GLN A 175 -30.95 20.28 2.70
C GLN A 175 -31.16 19.49 1.40
N ASP A 176 -31.83 20.08 0.41
CA ASP A 176 -32.03 19.45 -0.89
C ASP A 176 -30.77 19.44 -1.74
N LEU A 177 -29.93 20.47 -1.63
CA LEU A 177 -28.64 20.55 -2.29
C LEU A 177 -27.73 19.39 -1.87
N GLU A 178 -27.79 18.97 -0.59
CA GLU A 178 -27.07 17.79 -0.08
C GLU A 178 -27.56 16.46 -0.69
N ARG A 179 -28.78 16.43 -1.27
CA ARG A 179 -29.38 15.23 -1.87
C ARG A 179 -29.13 15.10 -3.36
N LEU A 180 -28.53 16.12 -3.99
CA LEU A 180 -28.20 16.09 -5.41
C LEU A 180 -27.26 14.92 -5.73
N GLN A 181 -27.50 14.28 -6.87
CA GLN A 181 -26.73 13.12 -7.36
C GLN A 181 -25.28 13.44 -7.79
N PRO A 182 -24.90 14.68 -8.15
CA PRO A 182 -23.49 15.06 -8.12
C PRO A 182 -22.97 15.22 -6.69
N LEU A 183 -21.77 14.70 -6.41
CA LEU A 183 -21.06 15.00 -5.16
C LEU A 183 -20.65 16.48 -5.16
N LEU A 184 -21.48 17.31 -4.53
CA LEU A 184 -21.24 18.73 -4.33
C LEU A 184 -20.62 18.95 -2.95
N MET A 185 -19.48 19.63 -2.92
CA MET A 185 -18.83 20.03 -1.68
C MET A 185 -19.04 21.53 -1.44
N VAL A 186 -19.64 21.87 -0.30
CA VAL A 186 -19.83 23.26 0.11
C VAL A 186 -18.51 23.84 0.64
N GLN A 187 -18.01 24.88 -0.02
CA GLN A 187 -16.79 25.59 0.38
C GLN A 187 -17.07 26.73 1.35
N SER A 188 -18.10 27.52 1.06
CA SER A 188 -18.48 28.65 1.91
C SER A 188 -19.94 29.03 1.69
N ILE A 189 -20.60 29.47 2.75
CA ILE A 189 -21.94 30.06 2.73
C ILE A 189 -21.88 31.41 3.43
N SER A 190 -22.49 32.42 2.82
CA SER A 190 -22.72 33.74 3.43
C SER A 190 -24.17 34.12 3.20
N SER A 191 -24.84 34.70 4.20
CA SER A 191 -26.23 35.10 4.10
C SER A 191 -26.45 36.44 4.80
N THR A 192 -27.18 37.33 4.14
CA THR A 192 -27.49 38.68 4.64
C THR A 192 -28.97 38.97 4.50
N VAL A 193 -29.54 39.70 5.46
CA VAL A 193 -30.93 40.14 5.40
C VAL A 193 -31.07 41.27 4.37
N THR A 194 -31.81 41.01 3.30
CA THR A 194 -32.12 41.99 2.26
C THR A 194 -33.37 42.78 2.63
N GLU A 195 -34.40 42.09 3.13
CA GLU A 195 -35.63 42.72 3.61
C GLU A 195 -35.93 42.36 5.06
N LYS A 196 -36.27 43.38 5.85
CA LYS A 196 -36.58 43.21 7.27
C LYS A 196 -37.99 42.67 7.45
N PRO A 197 -38.21 41.79 8.45
CA PRO A 197 -39.54 41.30 8.75
C PRO A 197 -40.41 42.45 9.27
N THR A 198 -41.69 42.42 8.91
CA THR A 198 -42.68 43.39 9.38
C THR A 198 -43.77 42.69 10.17
N ALA A 199 -44.30 43.40 11.16
CA ALA A 199 -45.41 42.92 11.98
C ALA A 199 -46.38 44.07 12.28
N LEU A 200 -47.66 43.74 12.41
CA LEU A 200 -48.69 44.66 12.85
C LEU A 200 -49.03 44.40 14.31
N LEU A 201 -49.28 45.47 15.04
CA LEU A 201 -49.89 45.42 16.36
C LEU A 201 -51.40 45.45 16.17
N THR A 202 -52.12 44.41 16.62
CA THR A 202 -53.58 44.34 16.54
C THR A 202 -54.21 45.56 17.23
N GLY A 203 -55.39 46.02 16.79
CA GLY A 203 -56.02 47.25 17.29
C GLY A 203 -56.29 47.30 18.80
N ASN A 204 -56.35 46.13 19.46
CA ASN A 204 -56.43 46.00 20.92
C ASN A 204 -55.05 46.05 21.64
N ARG A 205 -53.96 46.28 20.89
CA ARG A 205 -52.55 46.29 21.34
C ARG A 205 -52.09 45.04 22.09
N ASN A 206 -52.83 43.95 21.95
CA ASN A 206 -52.62 42.75 22.76
C ASN A 206 -51.96 41.59 21.99
N GLU A 207 -51.74 41.76 20.68
CA GLU A 207 -51.17 40.74 19.81
C GLU A 207 -50.34 41.37 18.71
N ILE A 208 -49.18 40.77 18.41
CA ILE A 208 -48.32 41.13 17.29
C ILE A 208 -48.49 40.07 16.22
N VAL A 209 -49.00 40.46 15.05
CA VAL A 209 -49.24 39.57 13.92
C VAL A 209 -48.15 39.82 12.85
N PRO A 210 -47.29 38.85 12.55
CA PRO A 210 -46.30 39.00 11.48
C PRO A 210 -46.99 39.15 10.12
N GLN A 211 -46.53 40.11 9.31
CA GLN A 211 -47.07 40.37 7.96
C GLN A 211 -46.14 39.86 6.86
N LYS A 212 -44.84 40.17 6.97
CA LYS A 212 -43.83 39.75 5.99
C LYS A 212 -42.64 39.12 6.73
N GLN A 213 -42.18 37.99 6.22
CA GLN A 213 -40.97 37.33 6.70
C GLN A 213 -39.72 38.05 6.18
N ALA A 214 -38.59 37.83 6.85
CA ALA A 214 -37.32 38.37 6.38
C ALA A 214 -36.88 37.65 5.11
N GLU A 215 -36.43 38.39 4.10
CA GLU A 215 -35.80 37.84 2.91
C GLU A 215 -34.29 37.90 3.06
N LEU A 216 -33.62 36.80 2.70
CA LEU A 216 -32.19 36.60 2.81
C LEU A 216 -31.59 36.47 1.43
N LYS A 217 -30.55 37.26 1.14
CA LYS A 217 -29.64 37.01 0.03
C LYS A 217 -28.54 36.07 0.51
N THR A 218 -28.49 34.88 -0.06
CA THR A 218 -27.53 33.84 0.30
C THR A 218 -26.59 33.57 -0.87
N GLN A 219 -25.29 33.65 -0.60
CA GLN A 219 -24.22 33.33 -1.53
C GLN A 219 -23.51 32.05 -1.10
N ILE A 220 -23.34 31.12 -2.04
CA ILE A 220 -22.72 29.82 -1.80
C ILE A 220 -21.61 29.58 -2.83
N LYS A 221 -20.49 29.03 -2.37
CA LYS A 221 -19.46 28.44 -3.23
C LYS A 221 -19.48 26.93 -3.10
N LEU A 222 -19.56 26.24 -4.23
CA LEU A 222 -19.62 24.78 -4.33
C LEU A 222 -18.47 24.29 -5.21
N ASP A 223 -17.93 23.12 -4.87
CA ASP A 223 -17.10 22.33 -5.77
C ASP A 223 -17.89 21.10 -6.21
N ALA A 224 -18.12 20.96 -7.51
CA ALA A 224 -18.60 19.70 -8.07
C ALA A 224 -17.40 18.76 -8.27
N VAL A 225 -17.41 17.62 -7.58
CA VAL A 225 -16.31 16.65 -7.59
C VAL A 225 -16.61 15.54 -8.60
N LEU A 226 -15.63 15.26 -9.46
CA LEU A 226 -15.71 14.26 -10.52
C LEU A 226 -14.55 13.28 -10.43
N PRO A 227 -14.73 12.01 -10.83
CA PRO A 227 -13.62 11.10 -10.98
C PRO A 227 -12.87 11.38 -12.28
N MET A 228 -11.57 11.14 -12.32
CA MET A 228 -10.85 11.08 -13.59
C MET A 228 -11.25 9.80 -14.35
N SER A 229 -11.40 9.90 -15.67
CA SER A 229 -11.60 8.73 -16.52
C SER A 229 -10.33 7.87 -16.60
N GLN A 230 -10.46 6.57 -16.88
CA GLN A 230 -9.30 5.67 -16.96
C GLN A 230 -8.26 6.14 -17.99
N ALA A 231 -8.71 6.65 -19.14
CA ALA A 231 -7.82 7.19 -20.17
C ALA A 231 -7.04 8.44 -19.69
N GLU A 232 -7.67 9.31 -18.89
CA GLU A 232 -7.00 10.47 -18.29
C GLU A 232 -6.00 10.04 -17.19
N LEU A 233 -6.37 9.07 -16.35
CA LEU A 233 -5.47 8.50 -15.33
C LEU A 233 -4.22 7.87 -15.96
N GLU A 234 -4.38 7.13 -17.06
CA GLU A 234 -3.24 6.55 -17.78
C GLU A 234 -2.34 7.60 -18.43
N LYS A 235 -2.92 8.67 -18.97
CA LYS A 235 -2.16 9.81 -19.50
C LYS A 235 -1.41 10.54 -18.38
N ALA A 236 -2.05 10.77 -17.25
CA ALA A 236 -1.43 11.40 -16.08
C ALA A 236 -0.24 10.58 -15.56
N LYS A 237 -0.41 9.26 -15.40
CA LYS A 237 0.69 8.36 -15.01
C LYS A 237 1.86 8.39 -15.99
N LYS A 238 1.57 8.34 -17.30
CA LYS A 238 2.62 8.43 -18.34
C LYS A 238 3.34 9.79 -18.31
N ALA A 239 2.63 10.87 -18.02
CA ALA A 239 3.22 12.19 -17.89
C ALA A 239 4.13 12.29 -16.65
N ASP A 240 3.70 11.75 -15.51
CA ASP A 240 4.49 11.69 -14.28
C ASP A 240 5.76 10.84 -14.46
N GLU A 241 5.63 9.65 -15.08
CA GLU A 241 6.77 8.78 -15.39
C GLU A 241 7.77 9.46 -16.33
N GLN A 242 7.30 10.23 -17.31
CA GLN A 242 8.16 10.98 -18.23
C GLN A 242 8.84 12.17 -17.55
N ALA A 243 8.14 12.89 -16.66
CA ALA A 243 8.72 13.97 -15.87
C ALA A 243 9.80 13.46 -14.92
N GLU A 244 9.56 12.32 -14.25
CA GLU A 244 10.52 11.70 -13.35
C GLU A 244 11.76 11.17 -14.10
N GLN A 245 11.58 10.64 -15.32
CA GLN A 245 12.69 10.25 -16.18
C GLN A 245 13.50 11.46 -16.67
N ALA A 246 12.84 12.56 -17.04
CA ALA A 246 13.51 13.79 -17.43
C ALA A 246 14.33 14.41 -16.28
N GLU A 247 13.81 14.41 -15.05
CA GLU A 247 14.55 14.83 -13.86
C GLU A 247 15.72 13.91 -13.53
N ARG A 248 15.56 12.59 -13.66
CA ARG A 248 16.66 11.64 -13.46
C ARG A 248 17.77 11.81 -14.50
N GLN A 249 17.41 12.13 -15.74
CA GLN A 249 18.38 12.39 -16.81
C GLN A 249 19.11 13.73 -16.63
N SER A 250 18.42 14.79 -16.16
CA SER A 250 19.05 16.08 -15.87
C SER A 250 20.02 16.00 -14.68
N ARG A 251 19.64 15.28 -13.60
CA ARG A 251 20.52 15.01 -12.45
C ARG A 251 21.74 14.16 -12.79
N ARG A 252 21.62 13.22 -13.73
CA ARG A 252 22.76 12.43 -14.22
C ARG A 252 23.73 13.28 -15.05
N LYS A 253 23.24 14.21 -15.87
CA LYS A 253 24.10 15.11 -16.66
C LYS A 253 24.84 16.15 -15.79
N SER A 254 24.28 16.58 -14.66
CA SER A 254 24.95 17.53 -13.77
C SER A 254 26.05 16.92 -12.88
N ARG A 255 26.10 15.59 -12.75
CA ARG A 255 27.14 14.87 -11.98
C ARG A 255 28.38 14.50 -12.80
N ASN A 256 28.29 14.57 -14.13
CA ASN A 256 29.37 14.26 -15.06
C ASN A 256 30.06 15.51 -15.63
N LYS A 257 29.81 16.68 -15.04
CA LYS A 257 30.45 17.96 -15.34
C LYS A 257 31.16 18.43 -14.08
#